data_AF-D0MKD7-F1
#
_entry.id   AF-D0MKD7-F1
#
_cell.length_a   1.000
_cell.length_b   1.000
_cell.length_c   1.000
_cell.angle_alpha   90.00
_cell.angle_beta   90.00
_cell.angle_gamma   90.00
#
_symmetry.space_group_name_H-M   'P 1'
#
loop_
_entity.id
_entity.type
_entity.pdbx_description
1 polymer ?
#
loop_
_entity_poly.entity_id
_entity_poly.type
_entity_poly.pdbx_seq_one_letter_code
_entity_poly.pdbx_strand_id
1 'polypeptide(L)'
;MRLLITLLIGTLPLLAQAQSYSHTPPSQTGLGGVIGNPSGLTLKVYGTDRSSFTAYDFLLAYDLDRFFFFNLHGLYERPLPDSPLNYFLGPGVLLGVRERPRDDNEMVLGLSANIGINFFAERFEVFLQLTPRLHLLPGTEGDLGGGIGLRYYFGGR
;
A
#
# COMPACT_ATOMS: atom_id res chain seq x y z
N MET A 1 -18.06 27.62 38.23
CA MET A 1 -16.91 26.70 38.08
C MET A 1 -17.12 25.39 38.85
N ARG A 2 -18.23 24.67 38.59
CA ARG A 2 -18.49 23.31 39.11
C ARG A 2 -19.36 22.44 38.19
N LEU A 3 -19.73 22.92 36.99
CA LEU A 3 -20.63 22.22 36.06
C LEU A 3 -19.96 21.76 34.76
N LEU A 4 -18.67 22.02 34.56
CA LEU A 4 -17.96 21.72 33.31
C LEU A 4 -17.16 20.40 33.35
N ILE A 5 -17.16 19.68 34.48
CA ILE A 5 -16.35 18.47 34.68
C ILE A 5 -17.19 17.18 34.56
N THR A 6 -18.52 17.27 34.56
CA THR A 6 -19.40 16.10 34.56
C THR A 6 -19.79 15.61 33.16
N LEU A 7 -19.51 16.38 32.11
CA LEU A 7 -19.87 16.02 30.72
C LEU A 7 -18.76 15.24 29.97
N LEU A 8 -17.63 14.93 30.61
CA LEU A 8 -16.51 14.24 29.96
C LEU A 8 -16.39 12.75 30.32
N ILE A 9 -17.34 12.19 31.09
CA ILE A 9 -17.26 10.80 31.59
C ILE A 9 -18.41 9.92 31.03
N GLY A 10 -19.33 10.49 30.25
CA GLY A 10 -20.54 9.80 29.78
C GLY A 10 -20.47 9.07 28.44
N THR A 11 -19.40 9.21 27.64
CA THR A 11 -19.32 8.62 26.28
C THR A 11 -18.39 7.41 26.17
N LEU A 12 -17.80 6.95 27.28
CA LEU A 12 -16.75 5.92 27.24
C LEU A 12 -17.15 4.45 27.44
N PRO A 13 -18.43 4.02 27.41
CA PRO A 13 -18.73 2.60 27.26
C PRO A 13 -19.59 2.32 26.01
N LEU A 14 -19.09 2.69 24.83
CA LEU A 14 -19.59 2.12 23.56
C LEU A 14 -18.49 1.54 22.65
N LEU A 15 -17.21 1.66 23.06
CA LEU A 15 -16.05 1.24 22.24
C LEU A 15 -15.50 -0.15 22.60
N ALA A 16 -16.10 -0.86 23.56
CA ALA A 16 -15.72 -2.23 23.89
C ALA A 16 -16.51 -3.28 23.09
N GLN A 17 -16.93 -2.95 21.86
CA GLN A 17 -17.17 -4.02 20.90
C GLN A 17 -15.79 -4.58 20.59
N ALA A 18 -15.55 -5.83 20.97
CA ALA A 18 -14.40 -6.59 20.48
C ALA A 18 -14.49 -6.56 18.95
N GLN A 19 -13.82 -5.60 18.31
CA GLN A 19 -13.75 -5.55 16.87
C GLN A 19 -13.00 -6.82 16.49
N SER A 20 -13.72 -7.80 15.94
CA SER A 20 -13.07 -8.91 15.27
C SER A 20 -12.18 -8.28 14.20
N TYR A 21 -10.88 -8.31 14.41
CA TYR A 21 -9.93 -7.78 13.46
C TYR A 21 -10.04 -8.60 12.19
N SER A 22 -10.46 -7.96 11.11
CA SER A 22 -10.51 -8.64 9.83
C SER A 22 -9.10 -8.73 9.28
N HIS A 23 -8.60 -9.94 9.11
CA HIS A 23 -7.32 -10.19 8.45
C HIS A 23 -7.45 -10.26 6.92
N THR A 24 -8.66 -10.07 6.41
CA THR A 24 -8.95 -10.18 4.99
C THR A 24 -9.99 -9.13 4.61
N PRO A 25 -9.84 -8.43 3.47
CA PRO A 25 -10.83 -7.46 3.06
C PRO A 25 -12.15 -8.15 2.67
N PRO A 26 -13.27 -7.43 2.77
CA PRO A 26 -14.59 -7.94 2.37
C PRO A 26 -14.72 -8.17 0.85
N SER A 27 -13.75 -7.73 0.05
CA SER A 27 -13.71 -7.92 -1.40
C SER A 27 -12.30 -8.15 -1.93
N GLN A 28 -12.20 -8.57 -3.19
CA GLN A 28 -10.92 -8.92 -3.81
C GLN A 28 -10.14 -7.73 -4.34
N THR A 29 -10.70 -6.51 -4.40
CA THR A 29 -10.06 -5.37 -5.09
C THR A 29 -10.14 -4.09 -4.26
N GLY A 30 -8.98 -3.52 -3.97
CA GLY A 30 -8.82 -2.26 -3.26
C GLY A 30 -8.13 -1.21 -4.12
N LEU A 31 -8.62 0.04 -4.08
CA LEU A 31 -8.03 1.20 -4.74
C LEU A 31 -7.73 2.27 -3.69
N GLY A 32 -6.62 2.97 -3.85
CA GLY A 32 -6.21 3.95 -2.87
C GLY A 32 -5.07 4.84 -3.32
N GLY A 33 -4.43 5.46 -2.32
CA GLY A 33 -3.26 6.29 -2.51
C GLY A 33 -2.16 5.94 -1.52
N VAL A 34 -0.93 6.28 -1.89
CA VAL A 34 0.25 6.22 -1.04
C VAL A 34 0.93 7.58 -1.03
N ILE A 35 1.39 8.01 0.15
CA ILE A 35 2.24 9.18 0.35
C ILE A 35 3.61 8.68 0.80
N GLY A 36 4.65 9.06 0.06
CA GLY A 36 6.01 8.61 0.26
C GLY A 36 6.88 8.80 -0.98
N ASN A 37 7.90 7.95 -1.11
CA ASN A 37 8.77 7.88 -2.28
C ASN A 37 8.57 6.53 -3.01
N PRO A 38 7.80 6.50 -4.11
CA PRO A 38 7.04 7.60 -4.71
C PRO A 38 5.61 7.70 -4.15
N SER A 39 4.98 8.88 -4.30
CA SER A 39 3.56 9.09 -3.97
C SER A 39 2.69 8.85 -5.19
N GLY A 40 1.51 8.24 -5.01
CA GLY A 40 0.68 7.88 -6.15
C GLY A 40 -0.60 7.13 -5.82
N LEU A 41 -1.26 6.65 -6.86
CA LEU A 41 -2.45 5.80 -6.78
C LEU A 41 -2.03 4.33 -6.74
N THR A 42 -2.70 3.55 -5.90
CA THR A 42 -2.43 2.12 -5.77
C THR A 42 -3.68 1.28 -5.96
N LEU A 43 -3.51 0.13 -6.60
CA LEU A 43 -4.54 -0.89 -6.77
C LEU A 43 -3.99 -2.21 -6.21
N LYS A 44 -4.77 -2.89 -5.37
CA LYS A 44 -4.42 -4.22 -4.85
C LYS A 44 -5.53 -5.21 -5.16
N VAL A 45 -5.16 -6.33 -5.76
CA VAL A 45 -6.09 -7.39 -6.18
C VAL A 45 -5.68 -8.70 -5.53
N TYR A 46 -6.56 -9.32 -4.74
CA TYR A 46 -6.30 -10.64 -4.17
C TYR A 46 -6.42 -11.72 -5.25
N GLY A 47 -5.48 -12.65 -5.22
CA GLY A 47 -5.50 -13.82 -6.08
C GLY A 47 -6.62 -14.79 -5.71
N THR A 48 -6.97 -15.68 -6.65
CA THR A 48 -7.82 -16.84 -6.38
C THR A 48 -6.97 -17.99 -5.84
N ASP A 49 -7.60 -19.07 -5.37
CA ASP A 49 -6.94 -20.24 -4.76
C ASP A 49 -5.85 -20.92 -5.62
N ARG A 50 -5.74 -20.57 -6.91
CA ARG A 50 -4.74 -21.10 -7.85
C ARG A 50 -3.56 -20.15 -8.11
N SER A 51 -3.53 -18.97 -7.48
CA SER A 51 -2.46 -18.00 -7.71
C SER A 51 -1.18 -18.37 -6.95
N SER A 52 -0.02 -18.09 -7.55
CA SER A 52 1.28 -18.22 -6.91
C SER A 52 1.52 -17.17 -5.81
N PHE A 53 0.78 -16.05 -5.84
CA PHE A 53 0.84 -14.97 -4.86
C PHE A 53 -0.54 -14.75 -4.22
N THR A 54 -0.56 -14.27 -2.97
CA THR A 54 -1.81 -13.95 -2.26
C THR A 54 -2.50 -12.73 -2.85
N ALA A 55 -1.74 -11.72 -3.28
CA ALA A 55 -2.26 -10.52 -3.91
C ALA A 55 -1.28 -9.98 -4.97
N TYR A 56 -1.79 -9.16 -5.87
CA TYR A 56 -1.01 -8.34 -6.79
C TYR A 56 -1.23 -6.87 -6.45
N ASP A 57 -0.15 -6.13 -6.30
CA ASP A 57 -0.15 -4.71 -5.96
C ASP A 57 0.45 -3.89 -7.10
N PHE A 58 -0.25 -2.82 -7.44
CA PHE A 58 0.08 -1.89 -8.50
C PHE A 58 0.22 -0.50 -7.87
N LEU A 59 1.26 0.22 -8.24
CA LEU A 59 1.46 1.62 -7.85
C LEU A 59 1.74 2.45 -9.10
N LEU A 60 0.86 3.40 -9.37
CA LEU A 60 1.02 4.43 -10.39
C LEU A 60 1.34 5.75 -9.69
N ALA A 61 2.60 6.15 -9.75
CA ALA A 61 3.06 7.41 -9.22
C ALA A 61 3.33 8.41 -10.34
N TYR A 62 2.95 9.65 -10.09
CA TYR A 62 3.17 10.76 -11.00
C TYR A 62 3.69 11.94 -10.18
N ASP A 63 4.84 12.46 -10.60
CA ASP A 63 5.34 13.74 -10.14
C ASP A 63 5.05 14.78 -11.23
N LEU A 64 4.35 15.86 -10.86
CA LEU A 64 3.85 16.94 -11.75
C LEU A 64 4.97 17.57 -12.59
N ASP A 65 6.23 17.38 -12.18
CA ASP A 65 7.42 17.96 -12.80
C ASP A 65 8.38 16.89 -13.35
N ARG A 66 7.94 15.87 -14.13
CA ARG A 66 8.74 15.08 -15.13
C ARG A 66 8.97 13.57 -14.88
N PHE A 67 8.19 12.88 -14.04
CA PHE A 67 8.40 11.45 -13.84
C PHE A 67 7.10 10.65 -13.66
N PHE A 68 6.90 9.65 -14.52
CA PHE A 68 5.85 8.64 -14.38
C PHE A 68 6.48 7.33 -13.95
N PHE A 69 5.97 6.73 -12.87
CA PHE A 69 6.52 5.52 -12.30
C PHE A 69 5.41 4.50 -12.03
N PHE A 70 5.63 3.28 -12.48
CA PHE A 70 4.74 2.16 -12.31
C PHE A 70 5.48 1.02 -11.61
N ASN A 71 4.95 0.54 -10.50
CA ASN A 71 5.41 -0.70 -9.88
C ASN A 71 4.33 -1.75 -9.93
N LEU A 72 4.77 -3.00 -10.12
CA LEU A 72 3.95 -4.19 -10.01
C LEU A 72 4.63 -5.17 -9.07
N HIS A 73 3.94 -5.63 -8.03
CA HIS A 73 4.43 -6.62 -7.09
C HIS A 73 3.46 -7.80 -6.97
N GLY A 74 3.99 -9.01 -6.90
CA GLY A 74 3.26 -10.19 -6.42
C GLY A 74 3.55 -10.37 -4.93
N LEU A 75 2.53 -10.33 -4.08
CA LEU A 75 2.66 -10.29 -2.61
C LEU A 75 2.20 -11.58 -1.96
N TYR A 76 2.99 -12.05 -1.00
CA TYR A 76 2.53 -12.96 0.04
C TYR A 76 2.08 -12.13 1.23
N GLU A 77 0.83 -12.29 1.64
CA GLU A 77 0.26 -11.58 2.77
C GLU A 77 -0.25 -12.57 3.80
N ARG A 78 0.13 -12.38 5.05
CA ARG A 78 -0.19 -13.30 6.15
C ARG A 78 -0.47 -12.53 7.44
N PRO A 79 -1.39 -13.01 8.28
CA PRO A 79 -1.64 -12.40 9.59
C PRO A 79 -0.40 -12.50 10.48
N LEU A 80 -0.13 -11.43 11.25
CA LEU A 80 0.77 -11.53 12.39
C LEU A 80 0.03 -12.25 13.53
N PRO A 81 0.64 -13.25 14.17
CA PRO A 81 0.06 -13.86 15.36
C PRO A 81 -0.23 -12.82 16.44
N ASP A 82 -1.38 -12.97 17.11
CA ASP A 82 -1.79 -12.15 18.27
C ASP A 82 -1.84 -10.63 18.00
N SER A 83 -2.07 -10.22 16.75
CA SER A 83 -2.09 -8.82 16.32
C SER A 83 -3.17 -8.59 15.27
N PRO A 84 -3.76 -7.40 15.16
CA PRO A 84 -4.69 -7.05 14.07
C PRO A 84 -3.98 -6.85 12.71
N LEU A 85 -2.66 -6.91 12.71
CA LEU A 85 -1.83 -6.59 11.54
C LEU A 85 -1.63 -7.82 10.65
N ASN A 86 -1.49 -7.60 9.35
CA ASN A 86 -0.85 -8.55 8.45
C ASN A 86 0.50 -8.00 8.03
N TYR A 87 1.45 -8.88 7.71
CA TYR A 87 2.64 -8.52 6.97
C TYR A 87 2.44 -8.93 5.53
N PHE A 88 3.05 -8.18 4.63
CA PHE A 88 3.18 -8.56 3.23
C PHE A 88 4.61 -8.43 2.77
N LEU A 89 5.01 -9.33 1.88
CA LEU A 89 6.28 -9.24 1.20
C LEU A 89 6.19 -9.88 -0.19
N GLY A 90 6.93 -9.34 -1.15
CA GLY A 90 7.07 -10.01 -2.42
C GLY A 90 7.85 -9.25 -3.48
N PRO A 91 8.28 -9.96 -4.54
CA PRO A 91 9.05 -9.39 -5.63
C PRO A 91 8.17 -8.59 -6.58
N GLY A 92 8.81 -7.75 -7.39
CA GLY A 92 8.15 -6.94 -8.38
C GLY A 92 9.10 -6.38 -9.44
N VAL A 93 8.51 -5.57 -10.30
CA VAL A 93 9.19 -4.82 -11.34
C VAL A 93 8.78 -3.37 -11.27
N LEU A 94 9.70 -2.50 -11.69
CA LEU A 94 9.46 -1.07 -11.85
C LEU A 94 9.66 -0.66 -13.31
N LEU A 95 8.78 0.21 -13.78
CA LEU A 95 8.77 0.78 -15.12
C LEU A 95 8.50 2.27 -15.00
N GLY A 96 9.16 3.09 -15.80
CA GLY A 96 8.89 4.53 -15.78
C GLY A 96 9.44 5.26 -16.99
N VAL A 97 9.03 6.52 -17.11
CA VAL A 97 9.56 7.44 -18.11
C VAL A 97 10.01 8.70 -17.37
N ARG A 98 11.26 9.08 -17.59
CA ARG A 98 11.83 10.33 -17.10
C ARG A 98 11.92 11.33 -18.24
N GLU A 99 11.19 12.42 -18.12
CA GLU A 99 11.32 13.54 -19.05
C GLU A 99 12.54 14.37 -18.65
N ARG A 100 13.49 14.55 -19.57
CA ARG A 100 14.63 15.44 -19.38
C ARG A 100 14.40 16.68 -20.23
N PRO A 101 14.50 17.92 -19.68
CA PRO A 101 14.22 19.16 -20.43
C PRO A 101 15.06 19.42 -21.68
N ARG A 102 16.10 18.59 -21.96
CA ARG A 102 17.07 18.76 -23.05
C ARG A 102 17.50 17.45 -23.73
N ASP A 103 16.93 16.32 -23.34
CA ASP A 103 17.30 14.98 -23.84
C ASP A 103 16.05 14.20 -24.22
N ASP A 104 16.21 13.15 -25.03
CA ASP A 104 15.14 12.19 -25.30
C ASP A 104 14.63 11.56 -23.98
N ASN A 105 13.33 11.23 -23.95
CA ASN A 105 12.70 10.59 -22.81
C ASN A 105 13.45 9.30 -22.44
N GLU A 106 13.86 9.20 -21.18
CA GLU A 106 14.64 8.08 -20.70
C GLU A 106 13.71 7.05 -20.07
N MET A 107 13.72 5.84 -20.63
CA MET A 107 12.99 4.72 -20.07
C MET A 107 13.71 4.21 -18.82
N VAL A 108 12.93 4.02 -17.76
CA VAL A 108 13.38 3.40 -16.52
C VAL A 108 12.77 2.00 -16.45
N LEU A 109 13.63 1.01 -16.22
CA LEU A 109 13.25 -0.38 -16.01
C LEU A 109 14.07 -0.91 -14.84
N GLY A 110 13.46 -1.72 -13.98
CA GLY A 110 14.17 -2.34 -12.89
C GLY A 110 13.39 -3.44 -12.18
N LEU A 111 14.03 -4.01 -11.18
CA LEU A 111 13.45 -4.98 -10.27
C LEU A 111 13.16 -4.30 -8.94
N SER A 112 12.13 -4.76 -8.25
CA SER A 112 11.78 -4.26 -6.92
C SER A 112 11.34 -5.39 -6.00
N ALA A 113 11.26 -5.08 -4.72
CA ALA A 113 10.50 -5.84 -3.75
C ALA A 113 9.62 -4.87 -2.96
N ASN A 114 8.50 -5.35 -2.44
CA ASN A 114 7.66 -4.58 -1.54
C ASN A 114 7.49 -5.36 -0.24
N ILE A 115 7.74 -4.71 0.89
CA ILE A 115 7.70 -5.29 2.23
C ILE A 115 6.94 -4.32 3.13
N GLY A 116 6.01 -4.82 3.92
CA GLY A 116 5.24 -3.93 4.77
C GLY A 116 4.28 -4.63 5.69
N ILE A 117 3.47 -3.80 6.35
CA ILE A 117 2.39 -4.21 7.24
C ILE A 117 1.12 -3.46 6.89
N ASN A 118 -0.03 -4.08 7.14
CA ASN A 118 -1.32 -3.44 7.02
C ASN A 118 -2.25 -3.86 8.16
N PHE A 119 -3.35 -3.14 8.31
CA PHE A 119 -4.54 -3.63 8.99
C PHE A 119 -5.78 -3.22 8.20
N PHE A 120 -6.86 -3.98 8.40
CA PHE A 120 -8.16 -3.67 7.82
C PHE A 120 -9.12 -3.15 8.89
N ALA A 121 -9.78 -2.05 8.57
CA ALA A 121 -10.92 -1.52 9.30
C ALA A 121 -12.10 -1.44 8.34
N GLU A 122 -13.06 -2.36 8.50
CA GLU A 122 -14.21 -2.52 7.59
C GLU A 122 -13.78 -2.70 6.12
N ARG A 123 -13.93 -1.66 5.30
CA ARG A 123 -13.58 -1.63 3.87
C ARG A 123 -12.27 -0.90 3.59
N PHE A 124 -11.62 -0.39 4.63
CA PHE A 124 -10.38 0.37 4.51
C PHE A 124 -9.19 -0.48 4.93
N GLU A 125 -8.13 -0.40 4.14
CA GLU A 125 -6.80 -0.88 4.48
C GLU A 125 -5.92 0.34 4.76
N VAL A 126 -5.22 0.34 5.88
CA VAL A 126 -4.12 1.26 6.14
C VAL A 126 -2.84 0.45 6.12
N PHE A 127 -1.84 0.90 5.36
CA PHE A 127 -0.61 0.15 5.18
C PHE A 127 0.63 1.05 5.25
N LEU A 128 1.72 0.45 5.70
CA LEU A 128 3.07 1.00 5.69
C LEU A 128 3.94 0.07 4.85
N GLN A 129 4.73 0.63 3.94
CA GLN A 129 5.58 -0.15 3.05
C GLN A 129 7.00 0.42 2.91
N LEU A 130 7.93 -0.48 2.64
CA LEU A 130 9.29 -0.24 2.17
C LEU A 130 9.46 -0.94 0.83
N THR A 131 10.13 -0.28 -0.11
CA THR A 131 10.26 -0.75 -1.48
C THR A 131 11.72 -0.63 -1.93
N PRO A 132 12.57 -1.64 -1.66
CA PRO A 132 13.89 -1.72 -2.27
C PRO A 132 13.77 -1.81 -3.79
N ARG A 133 14.57 -1.03 -4.51
CA ARG A 133 14.55 -0.96 -5.97
C ARG A 133 15.96 -1.11 -6.53
N LEU A 134 16.05 -1.84 -7.63
CA LEU A 134 17.25 -1.96 -8.44
C LEU A 134 16.90 -1.52 -9.85
N HIS A 135 17.32 -0.31 -10.20
CA HIS A 135 17.24 0.21 -11.56
C HIS A 135 18.23 -0.58 -12.43
N LEU A 136 17.83 -0.93 -13.63
CA LEU A 136 18.66 -1.62 -14.63
C LEU A 136 18.93 -0.72 -15.83
N LEU A 137 17.92 0.08 -16.21
CA LEU A 137 18.04 1.11 -17.23
C LEU A 137 17.72 2.48 -16.60
N PRO A 138 18.47 3.53 -16.98
CA PRO A 138 19.57 3.57 -17.97
C PRO A 138 20.90 2.98 -17.47
N GLY A 139 21.03 2.76 -16.16
CA GLY A 139 22.20 2.17 -15.53
C GLY A 139 21.80 1.49 -14.23
N THR A 140 22.70 0.63 -13.73
CA THR A 140 22.42 -0.14 -12.53
C THR A 140 22.64 0.68 -11.27
N GLU A 141 21.55 1.07 -10.62
CA GLU A 141 21.57 1.83 -9.37
C GLU A 141 20.52 1.28 -8.40
N GLY A 142 20.92 1.11 -7.14
CA GLY A 142 20.04 0.67 -6.08
C GLY A 142 19.49 1.85 -5.28
N ASP A 143 18.21 1.84 -4.96
CA ASP A 143 17.61 2.80 -4.05
C ASP A 143 16.60 2.14 -3.10
N LEU A 144 16.13 2.91 -2.12
CA LEU A 144 15.08 2.50 -1.20
C LEU A 144 13.93 3.50 -1.20
N GLY A 145 12.75 3.04 -1.60
CA GLY A 145 11.49 3.75 -1.47
C GLY A 145 10.68 3.28 -0.26
N GLY A 146 9.52 3.90 -0.08
CA GLY A 146 8.57 3.55 0.97
C GLY A 146 7.51 4.62 1.18
N GLY A 147 6.47 4.28 1.95
CA GLY A 147 5.37 5.20 2.19
C GLY A 147 4.27 4.62 3.06
N ILE A 148 3.32 5.49 3.41
CA ILE A 148 2.09 5.15 4.11
C ILE A 148 0.95 5.35 3.13
N GLY A 149 0.00 4.43 3.10
CA GLY A 149 -1.16 4.56 2.23
C GLY A 149 -2.44 4.04 2.84
N LEU A 150 -3.51 4.32 2.10
CA LEU A 150 -4.87 3.95 2.43
C LEU A 150 -5.55 3.43 1.17
N ARG A 151 -6.18 2.25 1.25
CA ARG A 151 -7.01 1.67 0.17
C ARG A 151 -8.44 1.44 0.65
N TYR A 152 -9.38 1.64 -0.26
CA TYR A 152 -10.78 1.27 -0.09
C TYR A 152 -11.11 0.06 -0.96
N TYR A 153 -11.76 -0.94 -0.36
CA TYR A 153 -12.14 -2.19 -1.01
C TYR A 153 -13.58 -2.17 -1.53
N PHE A 154 -13.72 -2.27 -2.85
CA PHE A 154 -15.01 -2.28 -3.54
C PHE A 154 -15.59 -3.69 -3.50
N GLY A 155 -16.72 -3.87 -2.83
CA GLY A 155 -17.45 -5.13 -2.88
C GLY A 155 -18.22 -5.41 -1.60
N GLY A 156 -19.54 -5.26 -1.69
CA GLY A 156 -20.53 -5.76 -0.76
C GLY A 156 -21.82 -5.90 -1.55
N ARG A 157 -22.49 -7.01 -1.37
CA ARG A 157 -23.96 -6.99 -1.38
C ARG A 157 -24.40 -6.55 0.01
#